data_AF-A0A957UCT7-F1
#
_entry.id   AF-A0A957UCT7-F1
#
_cell.length_a   1.000
_cell.length_b   1.000
_cell.length_c   1.000
_cell.angle_alpha   90.00
_cell.angle_beta   90.00
_cell.angle_gamma   90.00
#
_symmetry.space_group_name_H-M   'P 1'
#
loop_
_entity.id
_entity.type
_entity.pdbx_description
1 polymer ?
#
loop_
_entity_poly.entity_id
_entity_poly.type
_entity_poly.pdbx_seq_one_letter_code
_entity_poly.pdbx_strand_id
1 'polypeptide(L)'
;MGSARVKIDPRKTRSYNGDYMRVGKLAESVIWDWLSDHPQVIGLDDLTGLRPLQNVEADFTVATEDGRRSLVEIKHDEHLGKSGNIVVEVLRINHKAPEQAAGVLGWSLRTQASWVLYYSPHLAYVYQFHASDLRVGFQRYTDEARNAAQFIWINTDRIKSTLNVLVPLKYYAGMFEVHDVQSYAMRHQPADYTQLRMKYESPLFGRAA
;
A
#
# COMPACT_ATOMS: atom_id res chain seq x y z
N MET A 1 -15.66 3.14 32.55
CA MET A 1 -14.84 3.15 31.33
C MET A 1 -15.66 2.53 30.20
N GLY A 2 -16.15 3.36 29.27
CA GLY A 2 -17.03 2.91 28.19
C GLY A 2 -16.24 2.22 27.09
N SER A 3 -16.41 0.91 26.95
CA SER A 3 -15.96 0.13 25.79
C SER A 3 -16.65 0.68 24.54
N ALA A 4 -15.89 1.37 23.68
CA ALA A 4 -16.36 1.71 22.34
C ALA A 4 -16.51 0.40 21.56
N ARG A 5 -17.75 -0.08 21.42
CA ARG A 5 -18.07 -1.21 20.55
C ARG A 5 -17.65 -0.85 19.13
N VAL A 6 -16.64 -1.54 18.62
CA VAL A 6 -16.23 -1.49 17.21
C VAL A 6 -17.45 -1.90 16.36
N LYS A 7 -18.00 -0.96 15.60
CA LYS A 7 -19.09 -1.24 14.66
C LYS A 7 -18.52 -2.05 13.50
N ILE A 8 -18.82 -3.35 13.49
CA ILE A 8 -18.67 -4.19 12.30
C ILE A 8 -19.64 -3.63 11.26
N ASP A 9 -19.18 -3.19 10.08
CA ASP A 9 -20.08 -2.88 8.97
C ASP A 9 -20.48 -4.20 8.31
N PRO A 10 -21.72 -4.69 8.51
CA PRO A 10 -22.15 -5.96 7.96
C PRO A 10 -22.23 -5.94 6.43
N ARG A 11 -22.11 -4.79 5.76
CA ARG A 11 -22.24 -4.67 4.29
C ARG A 11 -20.97 -5.00 3.53
N LYS A 12 -19.79 -5.02 4.16
CA LYS A 12 -18.55 -5.40 3.47
C LYS A 12 -18.57 -6.90 3.14
N THR A 13 -18.83 -7.26 1.89
CA THR A 13 -18.68 -8.61 1.35
C THR A 13 -17.21 -9.05 1.43
N ARG A 14 -16.90 -10.33 1.14
CA ARG A 14 -15.51 -10.83 1.15
C ARG A 14 -14.62 -9.86 0.37
N SER A 15 -13.44 -9.55 0.92
CA SER A 15 -12.52 -8.53 0.40
C SER A 15 -12.15 -8.71 -1.08
N TYR A 16 -12.37 -9.88 -1.68
CA TYR A 16 -12.01 -10.22 -3.07
C TYR A 16 -13.05 -9.77 -4.12
N ASN A 17 -14.26 -9.33 -3.74
CA ASN A 17 -15.33 -8.92 -4.68
C ASN A 17 -15.89 -7.51 -4.40
N GLY A 18 -15.20 -6.66 -3.62
CA GLY A 18 -15.70 -5.37 -3.14
C GLY A 18 -14.90 -4.15 -3.61
N ASP A 19 -15.32 -2.95 -3.18
CA ASP A 19 -14.70 -1.66 -3.53
C ASP A 19 -13.18 -1.59 -3.32
N TYR A 20 -12.65 -2.29 -2.31
CA TYR A 20 -11.21 -2.36 -2.06
C TYR A 20 -10.41 -3.01 -3.20
N MET A 21 -10.97 -4.02 -3.88
CA MET A 21 -10.31 -4.63 -5.03
C MET A 21 -10.32 -3.69 -6.22
N ARG A 22 -11.38 -2.91 -6.39
CA ARG A 22 -11.49 -1.93 -7.47
C ARG A 22 -10.43 -0.85 -7.34
N VAL A 23 -10.21 -0.31 -6.14
CA VAL A 23 -9.16 0.70 -5.90
C VAL A 23 -7.75 0.10 -5.94
N GLY A 24 -7.57 -1.16 -5.51
CA GLY A 24 -6.31 -1.89 -5.69
C GLY A 24 -5.97 -2.06 -7.16
N LYS A 25 -6.92 -2.56 -7.97
CA LYS A 25 -6.74 -2.77 -9.41
C LYS A 25 -6.51 -1.46 -10.18
N LEU A 26 -7.08 -0.35 -9.72
CA LEU A 26 -6.75 0.97 -10.23
C LEU A 26 -5.27 1.29 -10.02
N ALA A 27 -4.78 1.17 -8.78
CA ALA A 27 -3.38 1.45 -8.46
C ALA A 27 -2.45 0.58 -9.30
N GLU A 28 -2.76 -0.72 -9.40
CA GLU A 28 -2.05 -1.68 -10.25
C GLU A 28 -2.01 -1.21 -11.71
N SER A 29 -3.13 -0.75 -12.28
CA SER A 29 -3.21 -0.30 -13.68
C SER A 29 -2.43 0.98 -13.94
N VAL A 30 -2.49 1.96 -13.03
CA VAL A 30 -1.72 3.20 -13.13
C VAL A 30 -0.21 2.92 -13.07
N ILE A 31 0.21 2.08 -12.13
CA ILE A 31 1.61 1.71 -11.96
C ILE A 31 2.09 0.84 -13.13
N TRP A 32 1.24 -0.04 -13.66
CA TRP A 32 1.57 -0.85 -14.83
C TRP A 32 1.92 0.02 -16.04
N ASP A 33 1.06 0.98 -16.38
CA ASP A 33 1.32 1.89 -17.50
C ASP A 33 2.56 2.76 -17.24
N TRP A 34 2.70 3.26 -16.01
CA TRP A 34 3.87 4.03 -15.61
C TRP A 34 5.15 3.23 -15.81
N LEU A 35 5.24 2.00 -15.28
CA LEU A 35 6.40 1.12 -15.44
C LEU A 35 6.63 0.71 -16.90
N SER A 36 5.57 0.47 -17.67
CA SER A 36 5.67 0.08 -19.09
C SER A 36 6.31 1.17 -19.95
N ASP A 37 6.12 2.43 -19.59
CA ASP A 37 6.69 3.58 -20.30
C ASP A 37 8.13 3.91 -19.83
N HIS A 38 8.71 3.18 -18.86
CA HIS A 38 10.11 3.38 -18.43
C HIS A 38 11.08 2.74 -19.41
N PRO A 39 12.06 3.48 -19.98
CA PRO A 39 13.00 2.94 -20.97
C PRO A 39 13.82 1.75 -20.47
N GLN A 40 14.10 1.70 -19.16
CA GLN A 40 14.89 0.64 -18.55
C GLN A 40 14.09 -0.64 -18.30
N VAL A 41 12.76 -0.58 -18.34
CA VAL A 41 11.88 -1.74 -18.14
C VAL A 41 11.65 -2.42 -19.48
N ILE A 42 12.08 -3.68 -19.59
CA ILE A 42 11.99 -4.48 -20.80
C ILE A 42 10.90 -5.57 -20.71
N GLY A 43 10.31 -5.76 -19.53
CA GLY A 43 9.23 -6.72 -19.35
C GLY A 43 8.53 -6.55 -18.01
N LEU A 44 7.21 -6.74 -18.03
CA LEU A 44 6.34 -6.81 -16.86
C LEU A 44 5.49 -8.07 -16.95
N ASP A 45 5.45 -8.88 -15.89
CA ASP A 45 4.52 -10.02 -15.80
C ASP A 45 3.56 -9.83 -14.60
N ASP A 46 2.27 -10.07 -14.83
CA ASP A 46 1.23 -10.07 -13.78
C ASP A 46 1.25 -11.40 -13.01
N LEU A 47 1.41 -11.32 -11.69
CA LEU A 47 1.47 -12.46 -10.79
C LEU A 47 0.14 -12.71 -10.05
N THR A 48 -0.83 -11.78 -10.12
CA THR A 48 -2.03 -11.78 -9.28
C THR A 48 -2.92 -13.02 -9.49
N GLY A 49 -2.84 -13.65 -10.67
CA GLY A 49 -3.56 -14.90 -11.02
C GLY A 49 -2.81 -16.20 -10.71
N LEU A 50 -1.53 -16.15 -10.35
CA LEU A 50 -0.68 -17.32 -10.23
C LEU A 50 -0.73 -17.88 -8.80
N ARG A 51 -1.66 -18.82 -8.56
CA ARG A 51 -1.85 -19.50 -7.26
C ARG A 51 -0.55 -19.98 -6.57
N PRO A 52 0.44 -20.55 -7.28
CA PRO A 52 1.70 -20.96 -6.66
C PRO A 52 2.55 -19.82 -6.09
N LEU A 53 2.30 -18.58 -6.51
CA LEU A 53 3.06 -17.38 -6.13
C LEU A 53 2.30 -16.48 -5.16
N GLN A 54 1.08 -16.82 -4.75
CA GLN A 54 0.30 -16.03 -3.80
C GLN A 54 0.97 -15.91 -2.42
N ASN A 55 1.85 -16.85 -2.06
CA ASN A 55 2.64 -16.80 -0.82
C ASN A 55 3.80 -15.79 -0.88
N VAL A 56 4.16 -15.29 -2.06
CA VAL A 56 5.23 -14.31 -2.28
C VAL A 56 4.75 -12.89 -1.93
N GLU A 57 3.45 -12.62 -2.03
CA GLU A 57 2.86 -11.27 -1.86
C GLU A 57 3.60 -10.24 -2.71
N ALA A 58 3.50 -10.47 -4.03
CA ALA A 58 3.93 -9.55 -5.07
C ALA A 58 2.83 -9.53 -6.14
N ASP A 59 2.59 -8.37 -6.71
CA ASP A 59 1.62 -8.16 -7.79
C ASP A 59 2.29 -8.37 -9.16
N PHE A 60 3.52 -7.86 -9.35
CA PHE A 60 4.24 -7.91 -10.62
C PHE A 60 5.69 -8.43 -10.50
N THR A 61 6.21 -8.96 -11.60
CA THR A 61 7.67 -8.94 -11.86
C THR A 61 8.02 -7.76 -12.77
N VAL A 62 9.17 -7.15 -12.52
CA VAL A 62 9.78 -6.14 -13.39
C VAL A 62 11.13 -6.66 -13.87
N ALA A 63 11.31 -6.77 -15.18
CA ALA A 63 12.58 -7.09 -15.82
C ALA A 63 13.18 -5.83 -16.42
N THR A 64 14.45 -5.56 -16.12
CA THR A 64 15.18 -4.38 -16.59
C THR A 64 16.24 -4.73 -17.64
N GLU A 65 16.64 -3.75 -18.45
CA GLU A 65 17.61 -3.92 -19.54
C GLU A 65 18.98 -4.43 -19.08
N ASP A 66 19.34 -4.18 -17.82
CA ASP A 66 20.55 -4.69 -17.17
C ASP A 66 20.46 -6.18 -16.75
N GLY A 67 19.35 -6.84 -17.09
CA GLY A 67 19.11 -8.26 -16.82
C GLY A 67 18.58 -8.56 -15.42
N ARG A 68 18.36 -7.55 -14.56
CA ARG A 68 17.78 -7.76 -13.23
C ARG A 68 16.28 -8.04 -13.33
N ARG A 69 15.79 -8.84 -12.38
CA ARG A 69 14.37 -9.10 -12.18
C ARG A 69 14.00 -8.81 -10.73
N SER A 70 12.98 -8.00 -10.53
CA SER A 70 12.49 -7.64 -9.20
C SER A 70 11.02 -8.00 -9.05
N LEU A 71 10.64 -8.39 -7.83
CA LEU A 71 9.25 -8.55 -7.43
C LEU A 71 8.75 -7.22 -6.88
N VAL A 72 7.52 -6.85 -7.24
CA VAL A 72 6.90 -5.59 -6.86
C VAL A 72 5.53 -5.84 -6.24
N GLU A 73 5.31 -5.28 -5.06
CA GLU A 73 4.01 -5.23 -4.38
C GLU A 73 3.44 -3.82 -4.48
N ILE A 74 2.15 -3.71 -4.77
CA ILE A 74 1.44 -2.44 -4.94
C ILE A 74 0.46 -2.23 -3.80
N LYS A 75 0.41 -0.99 -3.32
CA LYS A 75 -0.54 -0.55 -2.30
C LYS A 75 -1.22 0.73 -2.70
N HIS A 76 -2.54 0.73 -2.61
CA HIS A 76 -3.33 1.94 -2.73
C HIS A 76 -3.51 2.59 -1.35
N ASP A 77 -3.14 3.86 -1.20
CA ASP A 77 -3.28 4.59 0.06
C ASP A 77 -3.81 6.03 -0.15
N GLU A 78 -5.08 6.26 0.22
CA GLU A 78 -5.74 7.58 0.09
C GLU A 78 -5.27 8.62 1.11
N HIS A 79 -4.56 8.19 2.14
CA HIS A 79 -4.09 9.01 3.26
C HIS A 79 -2.60 9.33 3.17
N LEU A 80 -1.86 8.65 2.30
CA LEU A 80 -0.44 8.91 2.06
C LEU A 80 -0.26 10.30 1.44
N GLY A 81 0.54 11.14 2.11
CA GLY A 81 0.68 12.56 1.77
C GLY A 81 -0.29 13.50 2.51
N LYS A 82 -1.34 12.98 3.17
CA LYS A 82 -2.23 13.75 4.06
C LYS A 82 -1.87 13.57 5.53
N SER A 83 -1.71 12.31 5.95
CA SER A 83 -1.55 11.98 7.37
C SER A 83 -0.10 12.11 7.86
N GLY A 84 0.86 12.14 6.94
CA GLY A 84 2.29 12.05 7.26
C GLY A 84 2.74 10.66 7.74
N ASN A 85 1.92 9.62 7.59
CA ASN A 85 2.22 8.26 8.01
C ASN A 85 2.11 7.26 6.85
N ILE A 86 2.84 6.14 6.99
CA ILE A 86 2.64 4.91 6.22
C ILE A 86 2.05 3.84 7.13
N VAL A 87 1.14 3.04 6.58
CA VAL A 87 0.60 1.87 7.28
C VAL A 87 1.56 0.69 7.19
N VAL A 88 1.87 0.10 8.34
CA VAL A 88 2.56 -1.20 8.45
C VAL A 88 1.57 -2.20 9.01
N GLU A 89 1.18 -3.19 8.20
CA GLU A 89 0.34 -4.30 8.65
C GLU A 89 1.23 -5.35 9.33
N VAL A 90 0.99 -5.60 10.62
CA VAL A 90 1.83 -6.48 11.45
C VAL A 90 1.25 -7.89 11.56
N LEU A 91 -0.07 -8.00 11.70
CA LEU A 91 -0.74 -9.29 11.86
C LEU A 91 -2.08 -9.28 11.12
N ARG A 92 -2.41 -10.40 10.50
CA ARG A 92 -3.73 -10.68 9.93
C ARG A 92 -4.35 -11.87 10.64
N ILE A 93 -5.57 -11.67 11.13
CA ILE A 93 -6.36 -12.68 11.85
C ILE A 93 -7.50 -13.14 10.96
N ASN A 94 -7.72 -14.45 10.87
CA ASN A 94 -8.85 -15.07 10.21
C ASN A 94 -9.77 -15.73 11.25
N HIS A 95 -10.91 -15.08 11.50
CA HIS A 95 -11.88 -15.46 12.54
C HIS A 95 -12.63 -16.77 12.25
N LYS A 96 -12.41 -17.38 11.08
CA LYS A 96 -13.06 -18.62 10.66
C LYS A 96 -12.08 -19.71 10.22
N ALA A 97 -10.78 -19.48 10.36
CA ALA A 97 -9.78 -20.52 10.09
C ALA A 97 -9.68 -21.49 11.29
N PRO A 98 -9.18 -22.72 11.07
CA PRO A 98 -8.71 -23.57 12.16
C PRO A 98 -7.66 -22.85 13.02
N GLU A 99 -7.52 -23.25 14.27
CA GLU A 99 -6.71 -22.59 15.30
C GLU A 99 -5.23 -22.40 14.88
N GLN A 100 -4.65 -23.39 14.21
CA GLN A 100 -3.30 -23.35 13.61
C GLN A 100 -3.12 -22.31 12.50
N ALA A 101 -4.20 -21.81 11.90
CA ALA A 101 -4.20 -20.83 10.83
C ALA A 101 -5.00 -19.56 11.21
N ALA A 102 -5.28 -19.37 12.50
CA ALA A 102 -6.05 -18.24 13.00
C ALA A 102 -5.34 -16.90 12.77
N GLY A 103 -4.01 -16.89 12.69
CA GLY A 103 -3.21 -15.69 12.44
C GLY A 103 -2.00 -15.95 11.54
N VAL A 104 -1.65 -14.95 10.74
CA VAL A 104 -0.42 -14.90 9.93
C VAL A 104 0.18 -13.50 10.00
N LEU A 105 1.48 -13.39 9.75
CA LEU A 105 2.14 -12.08 9.63
C LEU A 105 1.42 -11.20 8.60
N GLY A 106 1.30 -9.91 8.94
CA GLY A 106 0.76 -8.91 8.03
C GLY A 106 1.65 -8.72 6.81
N TRP A 107 1.06 -8.26 5.70
CA TRP A 107 1.75 -8.20 4.40
C TRP A 107 3.09 -7.46 4.46
N SER A 108 3.18 -6.36 5.22
CA SER A 108 4.39 -5.52 5.32
C SER A 108 5.59 -6.28 5.90
N LEU A 109 5.33 -7.29 6.74
CA LEU A 109 6.37 -8.10 7.38
C LEU A 109 6.66 -9.40 6.63
N ARG A 110 5.73 -9.90 5.80
CA ARG A 110 5.88 -11.18 5.10
C ARG A 110 6.18 -11.09 3.61
N THR A 111 5.93 -9.95 2.97
CA THR A 111 6.14 -9.83 1.52
C THR A 111 7.56 -10.19 1.12
N GLN A 112 7.70 -10.92 0.02
CA GLN A 112 8.98 -11.24 -0.59
C GLN A 112 9.29 -10.31 -1.77
N ALA A 113 8.46 -9.28 -2.00
CA ALA A 113 8.74 -8.26 -2.98
C ALA A 113 10.06 -7.54 -2.67
N SER A 114 10.81 -7.19 -3.71
CA SER A 114 11.99 -6.34 -3.59
C SER A 114 11.57 -4.89 -3.35
N TRP A 115 10.46 -4.50 -3.96
CA TRP A 115 9.92 -3.14 -3.93
C TRP A 115 8.46 -3.13 -3.50
N VAL A 116 8.08 -2.09 -2.76
CA VAL A 116 6.69 -1.77 -2.47
C VAL A 116 6.39 -0.38 -3.01
N LEU A 117 5.38 -0.28 -3.87
CA LEU A 117 4.96 0.95 -4.51
C LEU A 117 3.61 1.38 -3.92
N TYR A 118 3.62 2.47 -3.15
CA TYR A 118 2.39 3.06 -2.64
C TYR A 118 1.87 4.13 -3.58
N TYR A 119 0.71 3.90 -4.18
CA TYR A 119 0.01 4.89 -4.98
C TYR A 119 -0.89 5.75 -4.10
N SER A 120 -0.62 7.07 -4.09
CA SER A 120 -1.46 8.09 -3.49
C SER A 120 -2.36 8.71 -4.57
N PRO A 121 -3.65 8.34 -4.66
CA PRO A 121 -4.50 8.73 -5.78
C PRO A 121 -4.77 10.24 -5.85
N HIS A 122 -4.85 10.92 -4.71
CA HIS A 122 -5.18 12.35 -4.66
C HIS A 122 -3.99 13.26 -5.00
N LEU A 123 -2.76 12.74 -4.91
CA LEU A 123 -1.55 13.41 -5.38
C LEU A 123 -1.10 12.88 -6.75
N ALA A 124 -1.60 11.71 -7.17
CA ALA A 124 -1.05 10.91 -8.26
C ALA A 124 0.45 10.72 -8.12
N TYR A 125 0.88 10.43 -6.90
CA TYR A 125 2.27 10.11 -6.60
C TYR A 125 2.40 8.63 -6.30
N VAL A 126 3.50 8.05 -6.79
CA VAL A 126 3.97 6.74 -6.36
C VAL A 126 5.14 6.94 -5.41
N TYR A 127 5.01 6.42 -4.20
CA TYR A 127 6.10 6.35 -3.24
C TYR A 127 6.76 4.98 -3.36
N GLN A 128 8.00 4.96 -3.83
CA GLN A 128 8.75 3.74 -4.09
C GLN A 128 9.68 3.43 -2.93
N PHE A 129 9.48 2.27 -2.30
CA PHE A 129 10.30 1.76 -1.21
C PHE A 129 10.97 0.45 -1.59
N HIS A 130 12.22 0.24 -1.16
CA HIS A 130 12.68 -1.12 -0.94
C HIS A 130 11.87 -1.76 0.19
N ALA A 131 11.42 -3.01 0.01
CA ALA A 131 10.62 -3.69 1.01
C ALA A 131 11.37 -3.88 2.36
N SER A 132 12.70 -4.00 2.30
CA SER A 132 13.55 -4.01 3.50
C SER A 132 13.43 -2.72 4.30
N ASP A 133 13.36 -1.58 3.62
CA ASP A 133 13.42 -0.28 4.26
C ASP A 133 12.11 0.05 5.00
N LEU A 134 10.98 -0.49 4.53
CA LEU A 134 9.73 -0.49 5.29
C LEU A 134 9.88 -1.11 6.67
N ARG A 135 10.62 -2.23 6.75
CA ARG A 135 10.89 -2.93 8.01
C ARG A 135 11.89 -2.17 8.87
N VAL A 136 12.92 -1.57 8.26
CA VAL A 136 13.89 -0.75 8.99
C VAL A 136 13.23 0.48 9.61
N GLY A 137 12.41 1.22 8.87
CA GLY A 137 11.72 2.38 9.44
C GLY A 137 10.69 1.99 10.50
N PHE A 138 10.01 0.84 10.34
CA PHE A 138 9.15 0.28 11.39
C PHE A 138 9.93 -0.06 12.66
N GLN A 139 11.11 -0.69 12.53
CA GLN A 139 12.01 -0.97 13.65
C GLN A 139 12.46 0.33 14.32
N ARG A 140 12.93 1.33 13.57
CA ARG A 140 13.32 2.64 14.12
C ARG A 140 12.20 3.29 14.92
N TYR A 141 10.99 3.31 14.35
CA TYR A 141 9.84 3.90 15.04
C TYR A 141 9.48 3.15 16.32
N THR A 142 9.37 1.83 16.26
CA THR A 142 8.99 1.03 17.44
C THR A 142 10.10 1.02 18.50
N ASP A 143 11.35 1.19 18.10
CA ASP A 143 12.48 1.35 18.99
C ASP A 143 12.45 2.67 19.76
N GLU A 144 12.14 3.77 19.07
CA GLU A 144 12.03 5.10 19.68
C GLU A 144 10.74 5.25 20.50
N ALA A 145 9.60 4.85 19.93
CA ALA A 145 8.29 5.06 20.54
C ALA A 145 8.04 4.11 21.73
N ARG A 146 8.60 2.90 21.71
CA ARG A 146 8.39 1.86 22.74
C ARG A 146 6.93 1.74 23.18
N ASN A 147 6.63 2.16 24.41
CA ASN A 147 5.31 2.07 25.02
C ASN A 147 4.28 3.03 24.40
N ALA A 148 4.72 4.01 23.62
CA ALA A 148 3.85 4.92 22.88
C ALA A 148 3.41 4.37 21.52
N ALA A 149 4.05 3.31 21.00
CA ALA A 149 3.63 2.69 19.75
C ALA A 149 2.24 2.05 19.91
N GLN A 150 1.30 2.44 19.06
CA GLN A 150 -0.08 1.95 19.11
C GLN A 150 -0.37 0.98 17.97
N PHE A 151 -0.98 -0.14 18.32
CA PHE A 151 -1.57 -1.07 17.37
C PHE A 151 -3.04 -0.72 17.15
N ILE A 152 -3.40 -0.58 15.87
CA ILE A 152 -4.73 -0.22 15.42
C ILE A 152 -5.39 -1.47 14.86
N TRP A 153 -6.49 -1.87 15.48
CA TRP A 153 -7.33 -2.97 15.00
C TRP A 153 -8.24 -2.49 13.87
N ILE A 154 -8.11 -3.12 12.70
CA ILE A 154 -8.92 -2.83 11.52
C ILE A 154 -9.70 -4.07 11.12
N ASN A 155 -11.01 -3.95 10.96
CA ASN A 155 -11.83 -5.00 10.35
C ASN A 155 -11.72 -4.88 8.83
N THR A 156 -10.97 -5.79 8.21
CA THR A 156 -10.73 -5.80 6.77
C THR A 156 -11.96 -6.28 6.01
N ASP A 157 -12.54 -7.41 6.45
CA ASP A 157 -13.81 -7.93 5.94
C ASP A 157 -14.58 -8.69 7.04
N ARG A 158 -15.67 -9.37 6.67
CA ARG A 158 -16.54 -10.14 7.60
C ARG A 158 -15.84 -11.26 8.36
N ILE A 159 -14.67 -11.73 7.90
CA ILE A 159 -13.97 -12.88 8.46
C ILE A 159 -12.52 -12.58 8.80
N LYS A 160 -11.99 -11.42 8.40
CA LYS A 160 -10.60 -11.02 8.63
C LYS A 160 -10.49 -9.67 9.30
N SER A 161 -9.55 -9.58 10.23
CA SER A 161 -9.09 -8.32 10.81
C SER A 161 -7.57 -8.23 10.75
N THR A 162 -7.04 -7.01 10.78
CA THR A 162 -5.60 -6.75 10.77
C THR A 162 -5.21 -5.85 11.92
N LEU A 163 -4.02 -6.08 12.47
CA LEU A 163 -3.34 -5.18 13.38
C LEU A 163 -2.34 -4.36 12.59
N ASN A 164 -2.47 -3.05 12.65
CA ASN A 164 -1.66 -2.11 11.89
C ASN A 164 -0.97 -1.12 12.82
N VAL A 165 0.14 -0.57 12.36
CA VAL A 165 0.83 0.54 12.99
C VAL A 165 0.96 1.66 11.97
N LEU A 166 0.61 2.88 12.36
CA LEU A 166 0.88 4.06 11.54
C LEU A 166 2.28 4.56 11.89
N VAL A 167 3.20 4.43 10.96
CA VAL A 167 4.59 4.83 11.13
C VAL A 167 4.79 6.19 10.45
N PRO A 168 5.20 7.23 11.20
CA PRO A 168 5.47 8.53 10.60
C PRO A 168 6.54 8.48 9.51
N LEU A 169 6.31 9.19 8.40
CA LEU A 169 7.21 9.23 7.23
C LEU A 169 8.64 9.69 7.59
N LYS A 170 8.81 10.47 8.65
CA LYS A 170 10.13 10.89 9.14
C LYS A 170 11.07 9.71 9.46
N TYR A 171 10.54 8.54 9.85
CA TYR A 171 11.36 7.35 10.13
C TYR A 171 11.89 6.67 8.86
N TYR A 172 11.38 7.09 7.70
CA TYR A 172 11.77 6.64 6.37
C TYR A 172 12.52 7.71 5.57
N ALA A 173 13.05 8.75 6.23
CA ALA A 173 13.80 9.79 5.53
C ALA A 173 14.98 9.18 4.73
N GLY A 174 15.02 9.45 3.43
CA GLY A 174 16.03 8.93 2.50
C GLY A 174 15.87 7.45 2.12
N MET A 175 14.73 6.83 2.42
CA MET A 175 14.44 5.41 2.14
C MET A 175 13.40 5.18 1.05
N PHE A 176 12.93 6.26 0.42
CA PHE A 176 11.97 6.18 -0.66
C PHE A 176 12.16 7.31 -1.66
N GLU A 177 11.72 7.02 -2.87
CA GLU A 177 11.59 8.00 -3.94
C GLU A 177 10.10 8.31 -4.16
N VAL A 178 9.83 9.50 -4.71
CA VAL A 178 8.48 9.95 -5.03
C VAL A 178 8.43 10.27 -6.51
N HIS A 179 7.50 9.66 -7.22
CA HIS A 179 7.33 9.81 -8.66
C HIS A 179 5.95 10.40 -8.97
N ASP A 180 5.93 11.44 -9.78
CA ASP A 180 4.69 11.98 -10.35
C ASP A 180 4.18 11.05 -11.46
N VAL A 181 2.96 10.54 -11.30
CA VAL A 181 2.29 9.66 -12.25
C VAL A 181 0.97 10.23 -12.75
N GLN A 182 0.79 11.56 -12.69
CA GLN A 182 -0.47 12.22 -13.02
C GLN A 182 -0.97 11.92 -14.43
N SER A 183 -0.07 11.88 -15.43
CA SER A 183 -0.42 11.55 -16.82
C SER A 183 -1.05 10.16 -16.96
N TYR A 184 -0.59 9.19 -16.16
CA TYR A 184 -1.09 7.82 -16.13
C TYR A 184 -2.41 7.73 -15.34
N ALA A 185 -2.47 8.38 -14.17
CA ALA A 185 -3.69 8.45 -13.36
C ALA A 185 -4.89 8.99 -14.15
N MET A 186 -4.69 10.03 -14.97
CA MET A 186 -5.73 10.62 -15.81
C MET A 186 -6.26 9.67 -16.89
N ARG A 187 -5.45 8.71 -17.39
CA ARG A 187 -5.91 7.72 -18.40
C ARG A 187 -6.94 6.76 -17.79
N HIS A 188 -6.79 6.43 -16.51
CA HIS A 188 -7.63 5.45 -15.81
C HIS A 188 -8.83 6.08 -15.09
N GLN A 189 -8.74 7.33 -14.63
CA GLN A 189 -9.82 8.03 -13.93
C GLN A 189 -9.95 9.52 -14.28
N PRO A 190 -10.33 9.87 -15.52
CA PRO A 190 -10.38 11.27 -15.95
C PRO A 190 -11.42 12.14 -15.19
N ALA A 191 -12.53 11.55 -14.73
CA ALA A 191 -13.63 12.28 -14.10
C ALA A 191 -13.40 12.63 -12.60
N ASP A 192 -12.79 11.72 -11.83
CA ASP A 192 -12.52 11.94 -10.39
C ASP A 192 -11.31 12.85 -10.15
N TYR A 193 -10.33 12.81 -11.05
CA TYR A 193 -9.08 13.55 -10.89
C TYR A 193 -9.27 15.07 -10.94
N THR A 194 -10.15 15.53 -11.83
CA THR A 194 -10.48 16.96 -11.98
C THR A 194 -11.12 17.53 -10.71
N GLN A 195 -11.92 16.75 -9.99
CA GLN A 195 -12.54 17.16 -8.73
C GLN A 195 -11.58 17.06 -7.53
N LEU A 196 -10.71 16.04 -7.49
CA LEU A 196 -9.69 15.88 -6.46
C LEU A 196 -8.64 17.00 -6.52
N ARG A 197 -8.16 17.34 -7.72
CA ARG A 197 -7.19 18.43 -7.93
C ARG A 197 -7.71 19.77 -7.42
N MET A 198 -8.97 20.12 -7.72
CA MET A 198 -9.60 21.37 -7.22
C MET A 198 -9.72 21.43 -5.69
N LYS A 199 -9.79 20.28 -5.01
CA LYS A 199 -9.92 20.21 -3.55
C LYS A 199 -8.59 20.38 -2.81
N TYR A 200 -7.47 20.02 -3.45
CA TYR A 200 -6.14 20.01 -2.83
C TYR A 200 -5.19 21.09 -3.37
N GLU A 201 -5.51 21.77 -4.47
CA GLU A 201 -4.85 23.01 -4.93
C GLU A 201 -5.37 24.29 -4.24
N SER A 202 -5.96 24.17 -3.04
CA SER A 202 -6.26 25.32 -2.16
C SER A 202 -4.98 25.76 -1.43
N PRO A 203 -4.71 27.07 -1.20
CA PRO A 203 -3.38 27.67 -1.02
C PRO A 203 -2.64 27.36 0.30
N LEU A 204 -2.89 26.22 0.93
CA LEU A 204 -2.26 25.82 2.20
C LEU A 204 -0.95 25.04 2.05
N PHE A 205 -0.53 24.69 0.84
CA PHE A 205 0.73 24.00 0.61
C PHE A 205 1.58 24.79 -0.38
N GLY A 206 2.38 25.70 0.19
CA GLY A 206 3.32 26.54 -0.53
C GLY A 206 4.30 25.69 -1.35
N ARG A 207 4.61 26.19 -2.55
CA ARG A 207 5.78 25.75 -3.32
C ARG A 207 7.01 25.86 -2.42
N ALA A 208 7.73 24.76 -2.23
CA ALA A 208 9.13 24.88 -1.87
C ALA A 208 9.81 25.59 -3.05
N ALA A 209 10.29 26.80 -2.80
CA ALA A 209 11.22 27.51 -3.66
C ALA A 209 12.62 26.90 -3.50
#